data_AF-V9IHX3-F1
#
_entry.id   AF-V9IHX3-F1
#
_cell.length_a   1.000
_cell.length_b   1.000
_cell.length_c   1.000
_cell.angle_alpha   90.00
_cell.angle_beta   90.00
_cell.angle_gamma   90.00
#
_symmetry.space_group_name_H-M   'P 1'
#
loop_
_entity.id
_entity.type
_entity.pdbx_description
1 polymer ?
#
loop_
_entity_poly.entity_id
_entity_poly.type
_entity_poly.pdbx_seq_one_letter_code
_entity_poly.pdbx_strand_id
1 'polypeptide(L)'
;MFRPSRNLLYSLHRVKKCCVVYFNQDLSEVENESIFSDEYKRGSAESKPLYLDAQATTPIDPRVLDKMMPYFTTYFGNPHSRTHVYGWESEAAIELARKQIASIIEADAKEIIFTSGATESNNIAIKGVARFYKEKKNHIVTTQIEHKCVLDSCRALQAEGFDVTYIPVNPNGLINLDELEDAIKPTTSLVSVMMVNNEIGVQQPITEIGAICRKKKCFSTQMQLKQ
;
A
#
# COMPACT_ATOMS: atom_id res chain seq x y z
N MET A 1 -34.68 -61.93 34.51
CA MET A 1 -35.33 -60.93 33.63
C MET A 1 -34.24 -60.37 32.72
N PHE A 2 -34.38 -60.58 31.41
CA PHE A 2 -33.31 -60.58 30.39
C PHE A 2 -33.32 -59.28 29.54
N ARG A 3 -32.11 -58.76 29.24
CA ARG A 3 -31.68 -57.88 28.10
C ARG A 3 -32.27 -56.43 28.00
N PRO A 4 -31.69 -55.53 27.17
CA PRO A 4 -30.33 -55.43 26.63
C PRO A 4 -29.72 -53.99 26.56
N SER A 5 -28.46 -53.96 26.12
CA SER A 5 -27.61 -52.87 25.64
C SER A 5 -28.16 -51.98 24.52
N ARG A 6 -27.65 -50.73 24.43
CA ARG A 6 -27.22 -50.12 23.15
C ARG A 6 -26.33 -48.87 23.34
N ASN A 7 -25.20 -48.90 22.63
CA ASN A 7 -24.29 -47.78 22.38
C ASN A 7 -24.97 -46.65 21.60
N LEU A 8 -24.55 -45.40 21.82
CA LEU A 8 -24.25 -44.46 20.73
C LEU A 8 -23.29 -43.37 21.22
N LEU A 9 -22.25 -43.13 20.42
CA LEU A 9 -21.25 -42.07 20.53
C LEU A 9 -21.81 -40.73 19.99
N TYR A 10 -21.00 -39.66 20.15
CA TYR A 10 -21.15 -38.24 19.75
C TYR A 10 -21.70 -37.34 20.87
N SER A 11 -21.19 -36.15 21.20
CA SER A 11 -20.15 -35.26 20.66
C SER A 11 -20.01 -34.05 21.62
N LEU A 12 -18.83 -33.42 21.65
CA LEU A 12 -18.56 -32.01 22.04
C LEU A 12 -18.94 -31.50 23.45
N HIS A 13 -17.92 -31.33 24.31
CA HIS A 13 -17.48 -30.01 24.82
C HIS A 13 -16.36 -30.19 25.84
N ARG A 14 -15.16 -29.70 25.53
CA ARG A 14 -14.09 -29.53 26.54
C ARG A 14 -13.35 -28.23 26.28
N VAL A 15 -13.91 -27.15 26.82
CA VAL A 15 -13.24 -25.86 26.99
C VAL A 15 -12.02 -26.10 27.90
N LYS A 16 -10.81 -25.96 27.36
CA LYS A 16 -9.59 -25.94 28.15
C LYS A 16 -9.40 -24.55 28.75
N LYS A 17 -9.28 -24.51 30.07
CA LYS A 17 -8.90 -23.36 30.90
C LYS A 17 -7.61 -22.71 30.35
N CYS A 18 -7.66 -21.43 30.02
CA CYS A 18 -6.47 -20.58 29.98
C CYS A 18 -6.35 -19.89 31.35
N CYS A 19 -5.25 -20.20 32.05
CA CYS A 19 -4.84 -19.53 33.27
C CYS A 19 -4.37 -18.11 32.93
N VAL A 20 -4.94 -17.10 33.59
CA VAL A 20 -4.42 -15.74 33.58
C VAL A 20 -3.21 -15.69 34.51
N VAL A 21 -2.04 -15.42 33.97
CA VAL A 21 -0.82 -15.15 34.74
C VAL A 21 -0.81 -13.66 35.03
N TYR A 22 -0.99 -13.29 36.30
CA TYR A 22 -0.80 -11.91 36.76
C TYR A 22 0.70 -11.63 36.85
N PHE A 23 1.20 -10.76 35.98
CA PHE A 23 2.46 -10.08 36.20
C PHE A 23 2.17 -8.75 36.91
N ASN A 24 2.48 -8.70 38.20
CA ASN A 24 2.58 -7.44 38.94
C ASN A 24 3.88 -6.74 38.50
N GLN A 25 3.76 -5.82 37.55
CA GLN A 25 4.68 -4.69 37.47
C GLN A 25 3.85 -3.43 37.68
N ASP A 26 4.13 -2.74 38.79
CA ASP A 26 3.71 -1.36 39.03
C ASP A 26 4.24 -0.50 37.89
N LEU A 27 3.40 -0.29 36.87
CA LEU A 27 3.52 0.84 35.96
C LEU A 27 2.76 1.97 36.62
N SER A 28 3.43 2.68 37.53
CA SER A 28 2.97 3.98 37.99
C SER A 28 2.65 4.84 36.77
N GLU A 29 1.35 5.08 36.59
CA GLU A 29 0.69 6.15 35.85
C GLU A 29 1.64 7.07 35.05
N VAL A 30 1.84 6.72 33.78
CA VAL A 30 2.05 7.76 32.77
C VAL A 30 0.68 8.01 32.17
N GLU A 31 -0.11 8.84 32.84
CA GLU A 31 -1.27 9.48 32.23
C GLU A 31 -0.75 10.36 31.09
N ASN A 32 -0.74 9.82 29.87
CA ASN A 32 -0.76 10.67 28.69
C ASN A 32 -2.18 11.25 28.61
N GLU A 33 -2.42 12.32 29.37
CA GLU A 33 -3.58 13.18 29.16
C GLU A 33 -3.50 13.72 27.73
N SER A 34 -4.27 13.10 26.85
CA SER A 34 -4.61 13.67 25.55
C SER A 34 -5.21 15.06 25.79
N ILE A 35 -4.51 16.12 25.36
CA ILE A 35 -5.00 17.51 25.40
C ILE A 35 -6.32 17.66 24.61
N PHE A 36 -6.65 16.69 23.76
CA PHE A 36 -7.97 16.56 23.16
C PHE A 36 -8.96 15.98 24.17
N SER A 37 -9.86 16.83 24.67
CA SER A 37 -11.01 16.41 25.47
C SER A 37 -11.85 15.40 24.69
N ASP A 38 -12.57 14.52 25.40
CA ASP A 38 -13.53 13.58 24.79
C ASP A 38 -14.66 14.28 24.00
N GLU A 39 -14.82 15.58 24.18
CA GLU A 39 -15.67 16.48 23.40
C GLU A 39 -15.12 16.74 22.00
N TYR A 40 -13.79 16.92 21.84
CA TYR A 40 -13.16 17.07 20.53
C TYR A 40 -13.26 15.78 19.70
N LYS A 41 -13.20 14.62 20.36
CA LYS A 41 -13.44 13.31 19.72
C LYS A 41 -14.90 13.15 19.27
N ARG A 42 -15.84 13.72 20.03
CA ARG A 42 -17.27 13.79 19.72
C ARG A 42 -17.58 15.08 18.96
N GLY A 43 -16.95 15.28 17.79
CA GLY A 43 -17.27 16.43 16.95
C GLY A 43 -18.79 16.63 16.82
N SER A 44 -19.25 17.89 16.92
CA SER A 44 -20.66 18.33 17.01
C SER A 44 -21.70 17.19 16.96
N ALA A 45 -22.32 16.87 18.09
CA ALA A 45 -23.34 15.84 18.26
C ALA A 45 -24.69 16.17 17.57
N GLU A 46 -24.65 16.72 16.37
CA GLU A 46 -25.74 16.72 15.39
C GLU A 46 -25.39 15.73 14.28
N SER A 47 -26.41 15.09 13.71
CA SER A 47 -26.35 13.89 12.87
C SER A 47 -25.44 13.99 11.63
N LYS A 48 -24.11 13.91 11.83
CA LYS A 48 -23.19 13.73 10.71
C LYS A 48 -23.46 12.36 10.08
N PRO A 49 -23.52 12.29 8.74
CA PRO A 49 -23.73 11.02 8.06
C PRO A 49 -22.57 10.08 8.37
N LEU A 50 -22.86 8.78 8.40
CA LEU A 50 -21.82 7.75 8.50
C LEU A 50 -20.90 7.87 7.27
N TYR A 51 -19.59 7.95 7.51
CA TYR A 51 -18.60 8.01 6.44
C TYR A 51 -18.25 6.60 5.98
N LEU A 52 -18.82 6.19 4.84
CA LEU A 52 -18.61 4.86 4.22
C LEU A 52 -17.88 4.98 2.88
N ASP A 53 -16.94 5.93 2.78
CA ASP A 53 -16.18 6.25 1.55
C ASP A 53 -14.67 6.32 1.82
N ALA A 54 -14.16 5.37 2.60
CA ALA A 54 -12.76 5.32 3.00
C ALA A 54 -11.79 5.09 1.82
N GLN A 55 -12.28 4.54 0.70
CA GLN A 55 -11.51 4.36 -0.53
C GLN A 55 -11.24 5.69 -1.26
N ALA A 56 -12.08 6.71 -1.09
CA ALA A 56 -11.81 8.04 -1.63
C ALA A 56 -10.74 8.77 -0.82
N THR A 57 -10.88 8.82 0.50
CA THR A 57 -9.86 9.32 1.44
C THR A 57 -10.18 8.88 2.86
N THR A 58 -9.18 8.95 3.75
CA THR A 58 -9.30 8.55 5.16
C THR A 58 -9.07 9.73 6.10
N PRO A 59 -9.73 9.76 7.28
CA PRO A 59 -9.40 10.73 8.30
C PRO A 59 -7.97 10.51 8.82
N ILE A 60 -7.26 11.60 9.09
CA ILE A 60 -5.91 11.53 9.67
C ILE A 60 -6.00 10.92 11.07
N ASP A 61 -5.20 9.89 11.35
CA ASP A 61 -5.07 9.32 12.70
C ASP A 61 -4.53 10.39 13.66
N PRO A 62 -5.14 10.61 14.84
CA PRO A 62 -4.68 11.61 15.80
C PRO A 62 -3.20 11.50 16.16
N ARG A 63 -2.64 10.28 16.17
CA ARG A 63 -1.21 10.03 16.43
C ARG A 63 -0.32 10.53 15.28
N VAL A 64 -0.82 10.47 14.05
CA VAL A 64 -0.13 11.04 12.88
C VAL A 64 -0.14 12.57 12.98
N LEU A 65 -1.29 13.16 13.30
CA LEU A 65 -1.40 14.61 13.48
C LEU A 65 -0.45 15.11 14.58
N ASP A 66 -0.46 14.47 15.75
CA ASP A 66 0.44 14.80 16.87
C ASP A 66 1.92 14.81 16.45
N LYS A 67 2.35 13.83 15.65
CA LYS A 67 3.72 13.78 15.12
C LYS A 67 4.01 14.82 14.06
N MET A 68 3.01 15.27 13.30
CA MET A 68 3.19 16.30 12.28
C MET A 68 3.29 17.71 12.89
N MET A 69 2.55 18.00 13.96
CA MET A 69 2.42 19.35 14.52
C MET A 69 3.76 20.05 14.83
N PRO A 70 4.77 19.40 15.43
CA PRO A 70 6.06 20.05 15.70
C PRO A 70 6.77 20.60 14.46
N TYR A 71 6.57 20.01 13.28
CA TYR A 71 7.20 20.44 12.03
C TYR A 71 6.51 21.65 11.38
N PHE A 72 5.30 21.99 11.85
CA PHE A 72 4.60 23.22 11.45
C PHE A 72 4.90 24.42 12.36
N THR A 73 5.47 24.18 13.54
CA THR A 73 5.66 25.22 14.56
C THR A 73 7.13 25.42 14.93
N THR A 74 7.80 24.37 15.42
CA THR A 74 9.15 24.45 15.99
C THR A 74 10.23 23.98 15.02
N TYR A 75 10.00 22.87 14.32
CA TYR A 75 10.96 22.23 13.40
C TYR A 75 10.62 22.54 11.93
N PHE A 76 10.48 23.83 11.60
CA PHE A 76 10.04 24.32 10.29
C PHE A 76 11.15 24.42 9.23
N GLY A 77 12.34 23.90 9.53
CA GLY A 77 13.52 24.08 8.68
C GLY A 77 13.40 23.40 7.31
N ASN A 78 14.11 23.94 6.32
CA ASN A 78 14.25 23.25 5.04
C ASN A 78 15.30 22.11 5.20
N PRO A 79 14.96 20.85 4.93
CA PRO A 79 15.90 19.72 5.04
C PRO A 79 17.13 19.83 4.11
N HIS A 80 17.07 20.67 3.07
CA HIS A 80 18.20 20.91 2.17
C HIS A 80 19.19 21.97 2.70
N SER A 81 18.87 22.65 3.81
CA SER A 81 19.77 23.59 4.46
C SER A 81 20.87 22.87 5.23
N ARG A 82 22.07 22.79 4.65
CA ARG A 82 23.19 22.01 5.22
C ARG A 82 24.03 22.74 6.27
N THR A 83 23.82 24.02 6.50
CA THR A 83 24.73 24.88 7.28
C THR A 83 24.26 25.19 8.69
N HIS A 84 23.04 24.82 9.08
CA HIS A 84 22.46 25.19 10.37
C HIS A 84 21.53 24.12 10.93
N VAL A 85 21.33 24.18 12.26
CA VAL A 85 20.60 23.19 13.05
C VAL A 85 19.18 22.91 12.52
N TYR A 86 18.42 23.94 12.14
CA TYR A 86 17.05 23.77 11.64
C TYR A 86 16.96 22.84 10.42
N GLY A 87 17.98 22.84 9.55
CA GLY A 87 18.01 21.96 8.38
C GLY A 87 18.38 20.54 8.75
N TRP A 88 19.36 20.35 9.64
CA TRP A 88 19.78 19.04 10.13
C TRP A 88 18.67 18.31 10.89
N GLU A 89 17.91 19.02 11.73
CA GLU A 89 16.76 18.46 12.44
C GLU A 89 15.66 18.00 11.47
N SER A 90 15.40 18.79 10.44
CA SER A 90 14.40 18.47 9.41
C SER A 90 14.84 17.33 8.50
N GLU A 91 16.13 17.27 8.12
CA GLU A 91 16.72 16.15 7.37
C GLU A 91 16.63 14.85 8.18
N ALA A 92 16.97 14.88 9.47
CA ALA A 92 16.85 13.72 10.34
C ALA A 92 15.42 13.19 10.44
N ALA A 93 14.42 14.07 10.47
CA ALA A 93 13.01 13.69 10.46
C ALA A 93 12.58 13.01 9.15
N ILE A 94 13.02 13.52 8.01
CA ILE A 94 12.74 12.93 6.70
C ILE A 94 13.38 11.54 6.59
N GLU A 95 14.63 11.38 7.04
CA GLU A 95 15.32 10.09 7.00
C GLU A 95 14.71 9.07 7.96
N LEU A 96 14.18 9.50 9.10
CA LEU A 96 13.39 8.64 9.98
C LEU A 96 12.10 8.18 9.30
N ALA A 97 11.33 9.11 8.71
CA ALA A 97 10.09 8.78 7.99
C ALA A 97 10.36 7.84 6.80
N ARG A 98 11.46 8.07 6.06
CA ARG A 98 11.90 7.21 4.96
C ARG A 98 12.15 5.77 5.43
N LYS A 99 12.85 5.60 6.56
CA LYS A 99 13.10 4.28 7.16
C LYS A 99 11.81 3.60 7.61
N GLN A 100 10.88 4.33 8.20
CA GLN A 100 9.58 3.79 8.64
C GLN A 100 8.76 3.27 7.44
N ILE A 101 8.71 4.03 6.35
CA ILE A 101 8.03 3.59 5.11
C ILE A 101 8.74 2.35 4.55
N ALA A 102 10.06 2.39 4.43
CA ALA A 102 10.85 1.27 3.92
C ALA A 102 10.62 -0.01 4.73
N SER A 103 10.52 0.09 6.06
CA SER A 103 10.27 -1.08 6.92
C SER A 103 8.91 -1.73 6.70
N ILE A 104 7.87 -0.96 6.33
CA ILE A 104 6.53 -1.49 6.10
C ILE A 104 6.48 -2.35 4.83
N ILE A 105 7.27 -1.97 3.82
CA ILE A 105 7.32 -2.64 2.52
C ILE A 105 8.59 -3.45 2.30
N GLU A 106 9.38 -3.68 3.36
CA GLU A 106 10.62 -4.46 3.33
C GLU A 106 11.62 -4.00 2.25
N ALA A 107 11.71 -2.69 2.03
CA ALA A 107 12.64 -2.04 1.09
C ALA A 107 13.88 -1.50 1.80
N ASP A 108 14.93 -1.17 1.02
CA ASP A 108 15.98 -0.27 1.51
C ASP A 108 15.45 1.17 1.53
N ALA A 109 15.81 1.95 2.56
CA ALA A 109 15.41 3.36 2.65
C ALA A 109 15.82 4.16 1.40
N LYS A 110 16.95 3.82 0.75
CA LYS A 110 17.41 4.48 -0.48
C LYS A 110 16.50 4.23 -1.69
N GLU A 111 15.65 3.20 -1.64
CA GLU A 111 14.68 2.88 -2.71
C GLU A 111 13.40 3.73 -2.58
N ILE A 112 13.18 4.38 -1.44
CA ILE A 112 12.01 5.23 -1.20
C ILE A 112 12.23 6.62 -1.78
N ILE A 113 11.39 7.00 -2.74
CA ILE A 113 11.33 8.36 -3.31
C ILE A 113 10.02 9.02 -2.87
N PHE A 114 10.13 10.16 -2.18
CA PHE A 114 8.95 10.95 -1.81
C PHE A 114 8.38 11.67 -3.03
N THR A 115 7.06 11.67 -3.15
CA THR A 115 6.29 12.38 -4.17
C THR A 115 5.09 13.06 -3.50
N SER A 116 4.35 13.87 -4.23
CA SER A 116 3.11 14.50 -3.76
C SER A 116 1.95 13.51 -3.55
N GLY A 117 2.06 12.28 -4.07
CA GLY A 117 1.04 11.24 -3.89
C GLY A 117 1.10 10.12 -4.93
N ALA A 118 0.15 9.19 -4.84
CA ALA A 118 0.10 8.01 -5.71
C ALA A 118 -0.05 8.37 -7.21
N THR A 119 -0.78 9.45 -7.53
CA THR A 119 -0.92 9.93 -8.92
C THR A 119 0.44 10.30 -9.52
N GLU A 120 1.25 11.05 -8.79
CA GLU A 120 2.61 11.42 -9.24
C GLU A 120 3.52 10.19 -9.29
N SER A 121 3.47 9.33 -8.25
CA SER A 121 4.25 8.09 -8.20
C SER A 121 4.00 7.19 -9.41
N ASN A 122 2.73 6.98 -9.78
CA ASN A 122 2.34 6.19 -10.94
C ASN A 122 2.83 6.84 -12.25
N ASN A 123 2.75 8.17 -12.36
CA ASN A 123 3.27 8.89 -13.53
C ASN A 123 4.78 8.74 -13.66
N ILE A 124 5.53 8.90 -12.57
CA ILE A 124 7.00 8.75 -12.53
C ILE A 124 7.39 7.32 -12.91
N ALA A 125 6.78 6.31 -12.29
CA ALA A 125 7.10 4.91 -12.56
C ALA A 125 6.84 4.55 -14.02
N ILE A 126 5.65 4.87 -14.54
CA ILE A 126 5.26 4.48 -15.90
C ILE A 126 6.00 5.28 -16.96
N LYS A 127 5.94 6.61 -16.91
CA LYS A 127 6.56 7.47 -17.92
C LYS A 127 8.08 7.45 -17.80
N GLY A 128 8.61 7.38 -16.58
CA GLY A 128 10.06 7.32 -16.35
C GLY A 128 10.67 6.05 -16.94
N VAL A 129 10.15 4.86 -16.59
CA VAL A 129 10.65 3.59 -17.13
C VAL A 129 10.45 3.52 -18.64
N ALA A 130 9.28 3.89 -19.14
CA ALA A 130 9.00 3.86 -20.57
C ALA A 130 9.97 4.74 -21.37
N ARG A 131 10.17 6.00 -20.95
CA ARG A 131 11.05 6.94 -21.66
C ARG A 131 12.53 6.57 -21.53
N PHE A 132 12.96 6.06 -20.37
CA PHE A 132 14.35 5.66 -20.16
C PHE A 132 14.76 4.50 -21.09
N TYR A 133 13.88 3.52 -21.31
CA TYR A 133 14.16 2.34 -22.15
C TYR A 133 13.67 2.46 -23.59
N LYS A 134 13.14 3.61 -24.00
CA LYS A 134 12.43 3.82 -25.27
C LYS A 134 13.19 3.30 -26.50
N GLU A 135 14.50 3.50 -26.55
CA GLU A 135 15.34 3.07 -27.69
C GLU A 135 15.29 1.56 -27.96
N LYS A 136 15.14 0.75 -26.90
CA LYS A 136 15.17 -0.72 -26.98
C LYS A 136 13.81 -1.36 -26.75
N LYS A 137 12.95 -0.67 -26.00
CA LYS A 137 11.70 -1.21 -25.47
C LYS A 137 10.61 -0.15 -25.54
N ASN A 138 9.66 -0.34 -26.44
CA ASN A 138 8.58 0.59 -26.75
C ASN A 138 7.18 0.02 -26.47
N HIS A 139 7.07 -1.10 -25.74
CA HIS A 139 5.80 -1.74 -25.41
C HIS A 139 5.53 -1.74 -23.89
N ILE A 140 4.29 -1.47 -23.49
CA ILE A 140 3.82 -1.46 -22.10
C ILE A 140 2.58 -2.36 -22.00
N VAL A 141 2.46 -3.10 -20.91
CA VAL A 141 1.29 -3.92 -20.61
C VAL A 141 0.63 -3.40 -19.35
N THR A 142 -0.70 -3.24 -19.38
CA THR A 142 -1.48 -2.85 -18.21
C THR A 142 -2.88 -3.46 -18.25
N THR A 143 -3.70 -3.24 -17.23
CA THR A 143 -5.07 -3.78 -17.16
C THR A 143 -6.11 -2.72 -17.50
N GLN A 144 -7.31 -3.14 -17.88
CA GLN A 144 -8.44 -2.22 -18.14
C GLN A 144 -9.03 -1.61 -16.85
N ILE A 145 -8.70 -2.19 -15.69
CA ILE A 145 -9.27 -1.81 -14.38
C ILE A 145 -8.31 -0.99 -13.52
N GLU A 146 -7.20 -0.50 -14.08
CA GLU A 146 -6.29 0.36 -13.34
C GLU A 146 -6.93 1.71 -12.98
N HIS A 147 -6.39 2.36 -11.95
CA HIS A 147 -6.74 3.73 -11.64
C HIS A 147 -6.43 4.67 -12.82
N LYS A 148 -7.25 5.73 -12.99
CA LYS A 148 -7.15 6.65 -14.14
C LYS A 148 -5.76 7.23 -14.37
N CYS A 149 -4.99 7.51 -13.31
CA CYS A 149 -3.63 8.04 -13.47
C CYS A 149 -2.69 7.09 -14.23
N VAL A 150 -2.91 5.77 -14.16
CA VAL A 150 -2.16 4.76 -14.93
C VAL A 150 -2.66 4.76 -16.38
N LEU A 151 -3.97 4.64 -16.59
CA LEU A 151 -4.58 4.62 -17.92
C LEU A 151 -4.25 5.89 -18.72
N ASP A 152 -4.35 7.06 -18.11
CA ASP A 152 -4.04 8.34 -18.76
C ASP A 152 -2.54 8.52 -18.99
N SER A 153 -1.69 7.98 -18.13
CA SER A 153 -0.24 7.92 -18.38
C SER A 153 0.07 7.04 -19.58
N CYS A 154 -0.57 5.88 -19.69
CA CYS A 154 -0.45 4.97 -20.83
C CYS A 154 -0.96 5.61 -22.12
N ARG A 155 -2.12 6.28 -22.10
CA ARG A 155 -2.65 7.03 -23.27
C ARG A 155 -1.70 8.15 -23.72
N ALA A 156 -1.11 8.89 -22.78
CA ALA A 156 -0.12 9.90 -23.11
C ALA A 156 1.11 9.28 -23.79
N LEU A 157 1.58 8.12 -23.31
CA LEU A 157 2.68 7.40 -23.94
C LEU A 157 2.31 6.83 -25.31
N GLN A 158 1.05 6.41 -25.54
CA GLN A 158 0.59 6.03 -26.88
C GLN A 158 0.70 7.19 -27.87
N ALA A 159 0.34 8.41 -27.45
CA ALA A 159 0.53 9.61 -28.26
C ALA A 159 2.03 9.92 -28.51
N GLU A 160 2.93 9.47 -27.63
CA GLU A 160 4.39 9.56 -27.80
C GLU A 160 5.00 8.41 -28.64
N GLY A 161 4.16 7.51 -29.17
CA GLY A 161 4.56 6.41 -30.06
C GLY A 161 4.88 5.08 -29.35
N PHE A 162 4.47 4.91 -28.08
CA PHE A 162 4.56 3.62 -27.40
C PHE A 162 3.37 2.72 -27.77
N ASP A 163 3.63 1.41 -27.87
CA ASP A 163 2.59 0.39 -27.96
C ASP A 163 2.10 0.05 -26.54
N VAL A 164 0.79 -0.02 -26.33
CA VAL A 164 0.21 -0.33 -25.01
C VAL A 164 -0.87 -1.39 -25.16
N THR A 165 -0.69 -2.50 -24.46
CA THR A 165 -1.68 -3.57 -24.35
C THR A 165 -2.49 -3.40 -23.06
N TYR A 166 -3.82 -3.30 -23.18
CA TYR A 166 -4.76 -3.25 -22.06
C TYR A 166 -5.46 -4.61 -21.91
N ILE A 167 -4.97 -5.43 -21.00
CA ILE A 167 -5.48 -6.79 -20.77
C ILE A 167 -6.86 -6.70 -20.07
N PRO A 168 -7.88 -7.41 -20.58
CA PRO A 168 -9.15 -7.53 -19.88
C PRO A 168 -8.99 -8.32 -18.58
N VAL A 169 -9.98 -8.23 -17.70
CA VAL A 169 -10.04 -9.07 -16.50
C VAL A 169 -11.23 -10.01 -16.58
N ASN A 170 -11.16 -11.10 -15.84
CA ASN A 170 -12.28 -12.01 -15.68
C ASN A 170 -13.44 -11.32 -14.95
N PRO A 171 -14.67 -11.88 -14.99
CA PRO A 171 -15.83 -11.30 -14.30
C PRO A 171 -15.65 -11.12 -12.77
N ASN A 172 -14.69 -11.83 -12.17
CA ASN A 172 -14.31 -11.68 -10.76
C ASN A 172 -13.27 -10.58 -10.51
N GLY A 173 -12.86 -9.84 -11.54
CA GLY A 173 -11.84 -8.78 -11.48
C GLY A 173 -10.39 -9.26 -11.52
N LEU A 174 -10.13 -10.57 -11.53
CA LEU A 174 -8.78 -11.12 -11.57
C LEU A 174 -8.23 -11.19 -13.00
N ILE A 175 -6.95 -10.86 -13.15
CA ILE A 175 -6.23 -11.01 -14.41
C ILE A 175 -5.99 -12.49 -14.72
N ASN A 176 -6.07 -12.87 -15.99
CA ASN A 176 -5.59 -14.16 -16.47
C ASN A 176 -4.06 -14.10 -16.65
N LEU A 177 -3.32 -14.94 -15.89
CA LEU A 177 -1.87 -14.94 -15.92
C LEU A 177 -1.29 -15.45 -17.26
N ASP A 178 -2.00 -16.34 -17.95
CA ASP A 178 -1.57 -16.83 -19.26
C ASP A 178 -1.67 -15.72 -20.31
N GLU A 179 -2.77 -14.96 -20.31
CA GLU A 179 -2.93 -13.77 -21.17
C GLU A 179 -1.89 -12.70 -20.87
N LEU A 180 -1.52 -12.53 -19.60
CA LEU A 180 -0.42 -11.65 -19.21
C LEU A 180 0.92 -12.13 -19.76
N GLU A 181 1.23 -13.42 -19.63
CA GLU A 181 2.50 -13.98 -20.12
C GLU A 181 2.62 -13.90 -21.65
N ASP A 182 1.50 -14.07 -22.35
CA ASP A 182 1.40 -13.98 -23.81
C ASP A 182 1.47 -12.53 -24.32
N ALA A 183 0.95 -11.57 -23.55
CA ALA A 183 1.04 -10.15 -23.89
C ALA A 183 2.48 -9.61 -23.81
N ILE A 184 3.37 -10.25 -23.04
CA ILE A 184 4.75 -9.76 -22.87
C ILE A 184 5.61 -10.10 -24.11
N LYS A 185 5.89 -9.07 -24.89
CA LYS A 185 6.80 -9.06 -26.05
C LYS A 185 8.26 -8.80 -25.64
N PRO A 186 9.27 -9.15 -26.47
CA PRO A 186 10.68 -8.79 -26.22
C PRO A 186 10.93 -7.28 -26.08
N THR A 187 10.10 -6.45 -26.72
CA THR A 187 10.13 -4.98 -26.64
C THR A 187 9.39 -4.42 -25.42
N THR A 188 8.88 -5.27 -24.52
CA THR A 188 8.14 -4.82 -23.33
C THR A 188 9.09 -4.24 -22.28
N SER A 189 8.89 -2.95 -21.96
CA SER A 189 9.61 -2.25 -20.90
C SER A 189 8.97 -2.51 -19.54
N LEU A 190 7.64 -2.38 -19.46
CA LEU A 190 6.92 -2.30 -18.20
C LEU A 190 5.59 -3.07 -18.25
N VAL A 191 5.30 -3.75 -17.15
CA VAL A 191 3.99 -4.29 -16.81
C VAL A 191 3.45 -3.51 -15.61
N SER A 192 2.29 -2.86 -15.73
CA SER A 192 1.63 -2.17 -14.61
C SER A 192 0.30 -2.83 -14.27
N VAL A 193 0.24 -3.43 -13.08
CA VAL A 193 -0.97 -4.03 -12.51
C VAL A 193 -1.10 -3.57 -11.06
N MET A 194 -2.23 -3.00 -10.68
CA MET A 194 -2.48 -2.56 -9.31
C MET A 194 -2.64 -3.74 -8.35
N MET A 195 -2.14 -3.62 -7.12
CA MET A 195 -2.22 -4.69 -6.12
C MET A 195 -3.66 -4.94 -5.64
N VAL A 196 -4.39 -3.86 -5.33
CA VAL A 196 -5.79 -3.92 -4.87
C VAL A 196 -6.59 -2.89 -5.65
N ASN A 197 -7.69 -3.29 -6.27
CA ASN A 197 -8.55 -2.37 -7.00
C ASN A 197 -9.31 -1.43 -6.05
N ASN A 198 -9.30 -0.13 -6.35
CA ASN A 198 -9.91 0.90 -5.51
C ASN A 198 -11.45 0.94 -5.57
N GLU A 199 -12.08 0.32 -6.57
CA GLU A 199 -13.54 0.31 -6.74
C GLU A 199 -14.15 -0.99 -6.19
N ILE A 200 -13.61 -2.15 -6.57
CA ILE A 200 -14.18 -3.46 -6.23
C ILE A 200 -13.38 -4.24 -5.17
N GLY A 201 -12.22 -3.74 -4.74
CA GLY A 201 -11.41 -4.35 -3.67
C GLY A 201 -10.70 -5.66 -4.05
N VAL A 202 -10.73 -6.07 -5.32
CA VAL A 202 -10.09 -7.30 -5.79
C VAL A 202 -8.57 -7.18 -5.68
N GLN A 203 -7.94 -8.23 -5.12
CA GLN A 203 -6.49 -8.32 -4.96
C GLN A 203 -5.88 -9.13 -6.11
N GLN A 204 -4.90 -8.55 -6.80
CA GLN A 204 -4.21 -9.22 -7.90
C GLN A 204 -3.04 -10.09 -7.39
N PRO A 205 -2.70 -11.19 -8.09
CA PRO A 205 -1.60 -12.08 -7.74
C PRO A 205 -0.22 -11.46 -8.08
N ILE A 206 0.22 -10.45 -7.32
CA ILE A 206 1.44 -9.66 -7.60
C ILE A 206 2.74 -10.48 -7.52
N THR A 207 2.76 -11.55 -6.73
CA THR A 207 3.92 -12.45 -6.58
C THR A 207 4.13 -13.28 -7.84
N GLU A 208 3.05 -13.74 -8.45
CA GLU A 208 3.05 -14.49 -9.70
C GLU A 208 3.37 -13.55 -10.87
N ILE A 209 2.73 -12.38 -10.91
CA ILE A 209 2.97 -11.35 -11.93
C ILE A 209 4.44 -10.93 -11.97
N GLY A 210 5.04 -10.62 -10.82
CA GLY A 210 6.45 -10.21 -10.79
C GLY A 210 7.42 -11.37 -11.10
N ALA A 211 7.05 -12.63 -10.82
CA ALA A 211 7.83 -13.79 -11.24
C ALA A 211 7.83 -13.93 -12.78
N ILE A 212 6.68 -13.75 -13.42
CA ILE A 212 6.54 -13.71 -14.89
C ILE A 212 7.38 -12.56 -15.47
N CYS A 213 7.28 -11.35 -14.88
CA CYS A 213 8.02 -10.18 -15.34
C CYS A 213 9.54 -10.40 -15.28
N ARG A 214 10.06 -10.97 -14.18
CA ARG A 214 11.48 -11.31 -14.05
C ARG A 214 11.92 -12.36 -15.06
N LYS A 215 11.14 -13.43 -15.24
CA LYS A 215 11.39 -14.48 -16.24
C LYS A 215 11.51 -13.89 -17.66
N LYS A 216 10.63 -12.94 -18.00
CA LYS A 216 10.57 -12.27 -19.32
C LYS A 216 11.46 -11.02 -19.42
N LYS A 217 12.21 -10.68 -18.36
CA LYS A 217 13.10 -9.50 -18.29
C LYS A 217 12.41 -8.17 -18.56
N CYS A 218 11.21 -7.95 -18.02
CA CYS A 218 10.53 -6.65 -18.02
C CYS A 218 10.34 -6.14 -16.58
N PHE A 219 10.18 -4.82 -16.43
CA PHE A 219 9.90 -4.22 -15.13
C PHE A 219 8.43 -4.42 -14.76
N SER A 220 8.14 -4.42 -13.46
CA SER A 220 6.79 -4.33 -12.91
C SER A 220 6.67 -3.09 -12.03
N THR A 221 5.51 -2.43 -12.02
CA THR A 221 5.26 -1.28 -11.14
C THR A 221 5.06 -1.66 -9.67
N GLN A 222 4.70 -2.92 -9.39
CA GLN A 222 4.53 -3.41 -8.03
C GLN A 222 5.79 -4.10 -7.53
N MET A 223 6.22 -3.70 -6.35
CA MET A 223 7.35 -4.32 -5.68
C MET A 223 6.93 -5.68 -5.14
N GLN A 224 7.76 -6.69 -5.36
CA GLN A 224 7.65 -7.91 -4.58
C GLN A 224 8.39 -7.72 -3.27
N LEU A 225 7.70 -7.98 -2.16
CA LEU A 225 8.33 -8.14 -0.87
C LEU A 225 9.39 -9.24 -1.00
N LYS A 226 10.62 -8.92 -0.60
CA LYS A 226 11.72 -9.89 -0.58
C LYS A 226 11.44 -10.86 0.58
N GLN A 227 10.78 -11.99 0.28
CA GLN A 227 10.71 -13.10 1.22
C GLN A 227 12.11 -13.67 1.51
#